data_AF-X1VHG3-F1
#
_entry.id   AF-X1VHG3-F1
#
_cell.length_a   1.000
_cell.length_b   1.000
_cell.length_c   1.000
_cell.angle_alpha   90.00
_cell.angle_beta   90.00
_cell.angle_gamma   90.00
#
_symmetry.space_group_name_H-M   'P 1'
#
loop_
_entity.id
_entity.type
_entity.pdbx_description
1 polymer ?
#
loop_
_entity_poly.entity_id
_entity_poly.type
_entity_poly.pdbx_seq_one_letter_code
_entity_poly.pdbx_strand_id
1 'polypeptide(L)'
;MKTDEPYSDYMFNFIDTICQKFGPRYSCSEAEKNANIWIKKELDPFCDETFIDEFETRPAMYPQGFTKVAGILVGISPLFMPLIFPLPVISLILVILGITVLYSELFLMKGWIGFLFKVKESSNVFGIIKPTGEVKFRIIFEGHTDSAKEMNIASYKLRARQLIGRVGLYFLIHTIIFSLWKFITQLVSGPSIVILNWGVVSITVLDLIYFIPLFFVNFMALFPEKHRSNKER
;
A
#
# COMPACT_ATOMS: atom_id res chain seq x y z
N MET A 1 -16.86 27.53 -16.11
CA MET A 1 -16.25 28.82 -15.75
C MET A 1 -14.93 28.88 -16.52
N LYS A 2 -14.82 29.72 -17.56
CA LYS A 2 -13.53 29.94 -18.22
C LYS A 2 -12.79 30.96 -17.35
N THR A 3 -11.65 30.59 -16.81
CA THR A 3 -10.73 31.54 -16.20
C THR A 3 -10.12 32.39 -17.31
N ASP A 4 -9.81 33.65 -17.04
CA ASP A 4 -9.07 34.47 -18.02
C ASP A 4 -7.71 33.80 -18.32
N GLU A 5 -7.26 33.86 -19.59
CA GLU A 5 -6.00 33.22 -20.04
C GLU A 5 -4.80 33.46 -19.12
N PRO A 6 -4.57 34.68 -18.57
CA PRO A 6 -3.42 34.93 -17.69
C PRO A 6 -3.41 34.10 -16.40
N TYR A 7 -4.58 33.83 -15.82
CA TYR A 7 -4.67 33.01 -14.60
C TYR A 7 -4.45 31.52 -14.89
N SER A 8 -4.95 31.06 -16.04
CA SER A 8 -4.70 29.69 -16.51
C SER A 8 -3.20 29.47 -16.69
N ASP A 9 -2.52 30.36 -17.40
CA ASP A 9 -1.09 30.27 -17.67
C ASP A 9 -0.28 30.31 -16.37
N TYR A 10 -0.65 31.18 -15.43
CA TYR A 10 -0.02 31.23 -14.11
C TYR A 10 -0.13 29.89 -13.36
N MET A 11 -1.32 29.29 -13.31
CA MET A 11 -1.54 28.00 -12.66
C MET A 11 -0.74 26.87 -13.33
N PHE A 12 -0.73 26.83 -14.67
CA PHE A 12 0.06 25.85 -15.41
C PHE A 12 1.56 26.00 -15.16
N ASN A 13 2.08 27.24 -15.21
CA ASN A 13 3.50 27.51 -14.98
C ASN A 13 3.91 27.17 -13.55
N PHE A 14 3.05 27.40 -12.55
CA PHE A 14 3.30 26.99 -11.17
C PHE A 14 3.44 25.47 -11.06
N ILE A 15 2.50 24.71 -11.66
CA ILE A 15 2.52 23.25 -11.66
C ILE A 15 3.73 22.70 -12.45
N ASP A 16 4.06 23.28 -13.60
CA ASP A 16 5.23 22.85 -14.37
C ASP A 16 6.52 23.13 -13.59
N THR A 17 6.68 24.33 -13.04
CA THR A 17 7.86 24.72 -12.25
C THR A 17 8.07 23.78 -11.07
N ILE A 18 7.03 23.48 -10.29
CA ILE A 18 7.16 22.59 -9.13
C ILE A 18 7.52 21.16 -9.55
N CYS A 19 7.02 20.70 -10.71
CA CYS A 19 7.35 19.38 -11.26
C CYS A 19 8.78 19.32 -11.79
N GLN A 20 9.25 20.33 -12.53
CA GLN A 20 10.59 20.35 -13.10
C GLN A 20 11.68 20.59 -12.06
N LYS A 21 11.43 21.52 -11.12
CA LYS A 21 12.46 21.96 -10.16
C LYS A 21 12.60 21.04 -8.96
N PHE A 22 11.49 20.44 -8.52
CA PHE A 22 11.47 19.62 -7.30
C PHE A 22 11.01 18.18 -7.55
N GLY A 23 10.67 17.79 -8.78
CA GLY A 23 10.26 16.42 -9.08
C GLY A 23 11.44 15.45 -9.20
N PRO A 24 11.31 14.20 -8.72
CA PRO A 24 10.27 13.66 -7.83
C PRO A 24 10.44 14.14 -6.38
N ARG A 25 9.32 14.54 -5.74
CA ARG A 25 9.23 15.09 -4.38
C ARG A 25 8.41 14.16 -3.47
N TYR A 26 8.96 12.98 -3.21
CA TYR A 26 8.30 12.02 -2.32
C TYR A 26 8.19 12.57 -0.89
N SER A 27 7.18 12.15 -0.13
CA SER A 27 7.00 12.60 1.25
C SER A 27 8.22 12.32 2.13
N CYS A 28 8.55 13.27 3.00
CA CYS A 28 9.75 13.35 3.82
C CYS A 28 11.07 13.39 3.04
N SER A 29 11.05 13.90 1.80
CA SER A 29 12.27 14.11 1.02
C SER A 29 12.75 15.55 1.11
N GLU A 30 14.04 15.74 0.88
CA GLU A 30 14.62 17.08 0.76
C GLU A 30 13.95 17.89 -0.37
N ALA A 31 13.51 17.21 -1.43
CA ALA A 31 12.78 17.84 -2.53
C ALA A 31 11.39 18.34 -2.12
N GLU A 32 10.65 17.58 -1.30
CA GLU A 32 9.38 18.03 -0.69
C GLU A 32 9.62 19.24 0.21
N LYS A 33 10.62 19.17 1.10
CA LYS A 33 10.96 20.28 2.00
C LYS A 33 11.27 21.57 1.22
N ASN A 34 12.09 21.47 0.18
CA ASN A 34 12.43 22.62 -0.67
C ASN A 34 11.23 23.13 -1.47
N ALA A 35 10.33 22.22 -1.91
CA ALA A 35 9.08 22.61 -2.55
C ALA A 35 8.17 23.39 -1.58
N ASN A 36 8.01 22.94 -0.34
CA ASN A 36 7.23 23.64 0.68
C ASN A 36 7.80 25.04 0.99
N ILE A 37 9.12 25.16 1.11
CA ILE A 37 9.79 26.47 1.30
C ILE A 37 9.53 27.40 0.10
N TRP A 38 9.55 26.87 -1.12
CA TRP A 38 9.26 27.64 -2.32
C TRP A 38 7.78 28.06 -2.40
N ILE A 39 6.84 27.15 -2.10
CA ILE A 39 5.40 27.45 -2.03
C ILE A 39 5.13 28.54 -1.00
N LYS A 40 5.78 28.47 0.19
CA LYS A 40 5.61 29.51 1.22
C LYS A 40 5.97 30.89 0.66
N LYS A 41 7.09 30.99 -0.07
CA LYS A 41 7.51 32.24 -0.72
C LYS A 41 6.51 32.72 -1.77
N GLU A 42 5.84 31.79 -2.47
CA GLU A 42 4.77 32.14 -3.40
C GLU A 42 3.52 32.65 -2.68
N LEU A 43 3.22 32.14 -1.48
CA LEU A 43 2.08 32.58 -0.67
C LEU A 43 2.32 33.92 0.04
N ASP A 44 3.57 34.24 0.40
CA ASP A 44 3.96 35.45 1.13
C ASP A 44 3.34 36.77 0.58
N PRO A 45 3.29 37.02 -0.75
CA PRO A 45 2.67 38.23 -1.28
C PRO A 45 1.13 38.23 -1.30
N PHE A 46 0.48 37.07 -1.12
CA PHE A 46 -0.98 36.92 -1.24
C PHE A 46 -1.70 36.66 0.09
N CYS A 47 -0.98 36.38 1.16
CA CYS A 47 -1.52 36.04 2.48
C CYS A 47 -1.02 37.00 3.54
N ASP A 48 -1.83 37.26 4.58
CA ASP A 48 -1.42 38.05 5.73
C ASP A 48 -0.39 37.31 6.58
N GLU A 49 -0.51 35.98 6.65
CA GLU A 49 0.39 35.09 7.36
C GLU A 49 0.66 33.83 6.54
N THR A 50 1.86 33.28 6.63
CA THR A 50 2.23 32.01 5.99
C THR A 50 3.05 31.15 6.94
N PHE A 51 2.83 29.85 6.86
CA PHE A 51 3.36 28.88 7.81
C PHE A 51 3.98 27.68 7.09
N ILE A 52 5.01 27.13 7.73
CA ILE A 52 5.45 25.75 7.52
C ILE A 52 5.14 25.04 8.84
N ASP A 53 4.30 24.02 8.77
CA ASP A 53 3.87 23.22 9.91
C ASP A 53 4.51 21.83 9.82
N GLU A 54 5.54 21.61 10.62
CA GLU A 54 6.33 20.38 10.63
C GLU A 54 5.63 19.29 11.44
N PHE A 55 5.62 18.06 10.91
CA PHE A 55 5.03 16.90 11.56
C PHE A 55 5.84 15.63 11.31
N GLU A 56 5.68 14.66 12.20
CA GLU A 56 6.28 13.33 12.04
C GLU A 56 5.33 12.37 11.34
N THR A 57 5.86 11.62 10.38
CA THR A 57 5.13 10.56 9.66
C THR A 57 6.04 9.39 9.30
N ARG A 58 5.47 8.36 8.67
CA ARG A 58 6.15 7.12 8.27
C ARG A 58 5.90 6.86 6.78
N PRO A 59 6.57 7.58 5.86
CA PRO A 59 6.20 7.58 4.46
C PRO A 59 6.31 6.18 3.81
N ALA A 60 7.22 5.34 4.32
CA ALA A 60 7.40 3.98 3.82
C ALA A 60 6.23 3.03 4.13
N MET A 61 5.34 3.39 5.07
CA MET A 61 4.21 2.57 5.48
C MET A 61 3.11 2.50 4.42
N TYR A 62 2.78 3.63 3.81
CA TYR A 62 1.66 3.74 2.87
C TYR A 62 2.15 4.04 1.43
N PRO A 63 1.58 3.40 0.38
CA PRO A 63 0.76 2.19 0.40
C PRO A 63 1.58 0.89 0.39
N GLN A 64 2.88 0.99 0.05
CA GLN A 64 3.73 -0.18 -0.22
C GLN A 64 4.09 -0.96 1.04
N GLY A 65 4.25 -0.29 2.17
CA GLY A 65 4.67 -0.90 3.43
C GLY A 65 3.65 -1.91 3.94
N PHE A 66 2.41 -1.47 4.20
CA PHE A 66 1.35 -2.36 4.67
C PHE A 66 1.03 -3.46 3.65
N THR A 67 1.11 -3.17 2.34
CA THR A 67 0.88 -4.16 1.28
C THR A 67 1.96 -5.27 1.33
N LYS A 68 3.22 -4.91 1.60
CA LYS A 68 4.31 -5.89 1.79
C LYS A 68 4.11 -6.71 3.06
N VAL A 69 3.74 -6.08 4.17
CA VAL A 69 3.47 -6.79 5.44
C VAL A 69 2.36 -7.82 5.24
N ALA A 70 1.23 -7.42 4.65
CA ALA A 70 0.14 -8.32 4.33
C ALA A 70 0.55 -9.42 3.35
N GLY A 71 1.29 -9.08 2.30
CA GLY A 71 1.82 -10.02 1.32
C GLY A 71 2.76 -11.07 1.93
N ILE A 72 3.60 -10.68 2.89
CA ILE A 72 4.46 -11.61 3.63
C ILE A 72 3.62 -12.55 4.49
N LEU A 73 2.70 -12.02 5.30
CA LEU A 73 1.83 -12.82 6.17
C LEU A 73 1.04 -13.87 5.37
N VAL A 74 0.42 -13.44 4.28
CA VAL A 74 -0.34 -14.31 3.38
C VAL A 74 0.60 -15.27 2.65
N GLY A 75 1.75 -14.80 2.16
CA GLY A 75 2.70 -15.59 1.38
C GLY A 75 3.38 -16.72 2.16
N ILE A 76 3.65 -16.53 3.46
CA ILE A 76 4.23 -17.58 4.31
C ILE A 76 3.17 -18.55 4.88
N SER A 77 1.88 -18.17 4.84
CA SER A 77 0.80 -19.00 5.40
C SER A 77 0.77 -20.46 4.90
N PRO A 78 1.04 -20.78 3.61
CA PRO A 78 1.03 -22.17 3.15
C PRO A 78 2.04 -23.07 3.86
N LEU A 79 3.14 -22.52 4.38
CA LEU A 79 4.18 -23.29 5.07
C LEU A 79 3.65 -23.97 6.35
N PHE A 80 2.55 -23.46 6.91
CA PHE A 80 1.94 -23.98 8.13
C PHE A 80 0.85 -25.03 7.85
N MET A 81 0.39 -25.14 6.59
CA MET A 81 -0.61 -26.13 6.21
C MET A 81 -0.19 -27.56 6.55
N PRO A 82 1.00 -28.07 6.21
CA PRO A 82 1.39 -29.47 6.45
C PRO A 82 1.82 -29.74 7.90
N LEU A 83 1.55 -28.87 8.86
CA LEU A 83 1.90 -29.13 10.27
C LEU A 83 0.90 -30.09 10.94
N ILE A 84 1.34 -30.74 12.02
CA ILE A 84 0.48 -31.62 12.81
C ILE A 84 -0.61 -30.81 13.54
N PHE A 85 -1.80 -31.38 13.69
CA PHE A 85 -2.91 -30.71 14.40
C PHE A 85 -2.49 -30.31 15.83
N PRO A 86 -2.84 -29.09 16.32
CA PRO A 86 -3.71 -28.07 15.72
C PRO A 86 -2.99 -27.00 14.90
N LEU A 87 -1.68 -27.15 14.65
CA LEU A 87 -0.83 -26.12 14.06
C LEU A 87 -1.26 -25.59 12.66
N PRO A 88 -1.98 -26.34 11.79
CA PRO A 88 -2.51 -25.78 10.54
C PRO A 88 -3.37 -24.53 10.71
N VAL A 89 -3.96 -24.30 11.89
CA VAL A 89 -4.70 -23.07 12.21
C VAL A 89 -3.86 -21.81 12.04
N ILE A 90 -2.53 -21.91 12.18
CA ILE A 90 -1.60 -20.79 12.00
C ILE A 90 -1.70 -20.24 10.56
N SER A 91 -1.89 -21.10 9.55
CA SER A 91 -2.10 -20.66 8.17
C SER A 91 -3.31 -19.73 8.06
N LEU A 92 -4.43 -20.10 8.68
CA LEU A 92 -5.65 -19.29 8.67
C LEU A 92 -5.43 -17.96 9.41
N ILE A 93 -4.83 -18.00 10.60
CA ILE A 93 -4.55 -16.81 11.41
C ILE A 93 -3.70 -15.80 10.63
N LEU A 94 -2.66 -16.26 9.93
CA LEU A 94 -1.80 -15.40 9.13
C LEU A 94 -2.53 -14.72 7.96
N VAL A 95 -3.42 -15.45 7.27
CA VAL A 95 -4.24 -14.87 6.20
C VAL A 95 -5.21 -13.83 6.74
N ILE A 96 -5.90 -14.13 7.84
CA ILE A 96 -6.81 -13.18 8.50
C ILE A 96 -6.05 -11.94 9.00
N LEU A 97 -4.86 -12.11 9.58
CA LEU A 97 -4.02 -11.00 9.99
C LEU A 97 -3.58 -10.15 8.80
N GLY A 98 -3.18 -10.77 7.69
CA GLY A 98 -2.83 -10.06 6.44
C GLY A 98 -3.99 -9.24 5.87
N ILE A 99 -5.20 -9.82 5.84
CA ILE A 99 -6.43 -9.11 5.44
C ILE A 99 -6.74 -7.97 6.40
N THR A 100 -6.56 -8.20 7.71
CA THR A 100 -6.78 -7.17 8.74
C THR A 100 -5.82 -6.00 8.56
N VAL A 101 -4.53 -6.26 8.28
CA VAL A 101 -3.54 -5.23 7.94
C VAL A 101 -3.97 -4.45 6.70
N LEU A 102 -4.34 -5.13 5.61
CA LEU A 102 -4.81 -4.44 4.40
C LEU A 102 -6.03 -3.56 4.69
N TYR A 103 -7.04 -4.11 5.35
CA TYR A 103 -8.29 -3.39 5.59
C TYR A 103 -8.11 -2.20 6.52
N SER A 104 -7.43 -2.41 7.65
CA SER A 104 -7.22 -1.37 8.66
C SER A 104 -6.31 -0.25 8.19
N GLU A 105 -5.30 -0.55 7.37
CA GLU A 105 -4.35 0.47 6.92
C GLU A 105 -4.80 1.18 5.63
N LEU A 106 -5.49 0.48 4.72
CA LEU A 106 -5.98 1.07 3.48
C LEU A 106 -7.29 1.86 3.67
N PHE A 107 -8.29 1.28 4.34
CA PHE A 107 -9.62 1.88 4.44
C PHE A 107 -9.83 2.68 5.72
N LEU A 108 -9.24 2.22 6.83
CA LEU A 108 -9.45 2.85 8.14
C LEU A 108 -8.29 3.76 8.57
N MET A 109 -7.18 3.78 7.82
CA MET A 109 -5.99 4.59 8.08
C MET A 109 -5.51 4.51 9.55
N LYS A 110 -5.53 3.30 10.14
CA LYS A 110 -5.33 3.12 11.59
C LYS A 110 -3.89 3.33 12.06
N GLY A 111 -2.88 3.10 11.23
CA GLY A 111 -1.48 3.37 11.56
C GLY A 111 -0.86 2.40 12.57
N TRP A 112 -1.52 1.29 12.94
CA TRP A 112 -1.11 0.47 14.09
C TRP A 112 0.11 -0.40 13.80
N ILE A 113 0.38 -0.71 12.53
CA ILE A 113 1.65 -1.35 12.13
C ILE A 113 2.82 -0.35 12.00
N GLY A 114 2.61 0.92 12.36
CA GLY A 114 3.59 2.00 12.20
C GLY A 114 4.93 1.73 12.88
N PHE A 115 4.95 0.92 13.95
CA PHE A 115 6.19 0.54 14.64
C PHE A 115 7.20 -0.23 13.74
N LEU A 116 6.74 -0.80 12.61
CA LEU A 116 7.60 -1.48 11.64
C LEU A 116 8.33 -0.50 10.69
N PHE A 117 8.00 0.79 10.73
CA PHE A 117 8.50 1.78 9.78
C PHE A 117 9.22 2.92 10.49
N LYS A 118 10.27 3.44 9.85
CA LYS A 118 11.02 4.58 10.36
C LYS A 118 10.17 5.84 10.36
N VAL A 119 10.18 6.55 11.48
CA VAL A 119 9.66 7.90 11.61
C VAL A 119 10.56 8.85 10.81
N LYS A 120 9.94 9.82 10.15
CA LYS A 120 10.59 10.91 9.42
C LYS A 120 9.76 12.18 9.57
N GLU A 121 10.41 13.31 9.40
CA GLU A 121 9.78 14.62 9.39
C GLU A 121 9.26 14.98 7.98
N SER A 122 8.12 15.64 7.92
CA SER A 122 7.55 16.28 6.73
C SER A 122 6.91 17.60 7.18
N SER A 123 6.36 18.36 6.24
CA SER A 123 5.67 19.59 6.58
C SER A 123 4.49 19.89 5.67
N ASN A 124 3.50 20.58 6.23
CA ASN A 124 2.48 21.28 5.46
C ASN A 124 2.94 22.72 5.24
N VAL A 125 2.46 23.33 4.17
CA VAL A 125 2.63 24.77 3.89
C VAL A 125 1.26 25.37 3.63
N PHE A 126 0.95 26.45 4.32
CA PHE A 126 -0.33 27.14 4.14
C PHE A 126 -0.22 28.63 4.44
N GLY A 127 -1.17 29.40 3.91
CA GLY A 127 -1.32 30.82 4.16
C GLY A 127 -2.71 31.12 4.75
N ILE A 128 -2.80 32.20 5.52
CA ILE A 128 -4.04 32.71 6.09
C ILE A 128 -4.27 34.11 5.54
N ILE A 129 -5.45 34.34 4.96
CA ILE A 129 -5.99 35.66 4.67
C ILE A 129 -7.02 35.99 5.75
N LYS A 130 -6.79 37.06 6.50
CA LYS A 130 -7.63 37.46 7.63
C LYS A 130 -8.89 38.15 7.12
N PRO A 131 -10.07 37.77 7.61
CA PRO A 131 -11.30 38.49 7.30
C PRO A 131 -11.28 39.87 7.95
N THR A 132 -11.98 40.82 7.35
CA THR A 132 -12.27 42.10 7.99
C THR A 132 -13.55 41.99 8.82
N GLY A 133 -13.46 42.33 10.11
CA GLY A 133 -14.60 42.29 11.03
C GLY A 133 -14.93 40.90 11.58
N GLU A 134 -16.22 40.63 11.82
CA GLU A 134 -16.69 39.39 12.44
C GLU A 134 -16.55 38.18 11.49
N VAL A 135 -15.93 37.11 11.97
CA VAL A 135 -15.71 35.88 11.19
C VAL A 135 -17.00 35.05 11.12
N LYS A 136 -17.67 35.06 9.97
CA LYS A 136 -18.89 34.25 9.74
C LYS A 136 -18.61 32.87 9.16
N PHE A 137 -17.57 32.74 8.33
CA PHE A 137 -17.23 31.50 7.64
C PHE A 137 -15.72 31.36 7.48
N ARG A 138 -15.24 30.11 7.33
CA ARG A 138 -13.87 29.78 6.96
C ARG A 138 -13.89 29.02 5.64
N ILE A 139 -13.11 29.50 4.66
CA ILE A 139 -12.90 28.83 3.38
C ILE A 139 -11.49 28.24 3.41
N ILE A 140 -11.35 26.97 3.02
CA ILE A 140 -10.07 26.27 2.96
C ILE A 140 -9.90 25.77 1.52
N PHE A 141 -8.78 26.13 0.90
CA PHE A 141 -8.31 25.54 -0.35
C PHE A 141 -7.15 24.62 -0.03
N GLU A 142 -7.24 23.37 -0.45
CA GLU A 142 -6.26 22.33 -0.16
C GLU A 142 -5.72 21.72 -1.45
N GLY A 143 -4.44 21.40 -1.44
CA GLY A 143 -3.78 20.56 -2.43
C GLY A 143 -2.61 19.82 -1.78
N HIS A 144 -2.12 18.76 -2.42
CA HIS A 144 -0.96 18.02 -1.92
C HIS A 144 0.31 18.48 -2.65
N THR A 145 1.35 18.80 -1.88
CA THR A 145 2.65 19.16 -2.46
C THR A 145 3.39 17.94 -2.96
N ASP A 146 3.36 16.83 -2.23
CA ASP A 146 4.19 15.66 -2.50
C ASP A 146 3.81 14.94 -3.81
N SER A 147 4.77 14.18 -4.35
CA SER A 147 4.54 13.27 -5.48
C SER A 147 4.38 11.83 -4.97
N ALA A 148 3.30 11.18 -5.41
CA ALA A 148 3.02 9.80 -5.05
C ALA A 148 4.14 8.85 -5.51
N LYS A 149 4.52 7.92 -4.62
CA LYS A 149 5.45 6.84 -4.99
C LYS A 149 4.74 5.79 -5.83
N GLU A 150 5.20 5.62 -7.06
CA GLU A 150 4.70 4.58 -7.94
C GLU A 150 4.93 3.19 -7.31
N MET A 151 3.85 2.40 -7.20
CA MET A 151 3.94 1.01 -6.79
C MET A 151 4.54 0.16 -7.91
N ASN A 152 5.41 -0.79 -7.56
CA ASN A 152 5.99 -1.71 -8.55
C ASN A 152 4.95 -2.41 -9.43
N ILE A 153 3.74 -2.64 -8.91
CA ILE A 153 2.66 -3.26 -9.70
C ILE A 153 2.21 -2.37 -10.87
N ALA A 154 2.31 -1.04 -10.75
CA ALA A 154 1.94 -0.10 -11.80
C ALA A 154 2.87 -0.19 -13.03
N SER A 155 4.12 -0.64 -12.83
CA SER A 155 5.09 -0.86 -13.92
C SER A 155 4.74 -2.01 -14.88
N TYR A 156 3.76 -2.85 -14.54
CA TYR A 156 3.30 -3.94 -15.40
C TYR A 156 2.16 -3.50 -16.33
N LYS A 157 2.09 -4.13 -17.52
CA LYS A 157 0.96 -3.92 -18.44
C LYS A 157 -0.37 -4.26 -17.76
N LEU A 158 -1.47 -3.61 -18.19
CA LEU A 158 -2.81 -3.82 -17.61
C LEU A 158 -3.19 -5.31 -17.46
N ARG A 159 -2.98 -6.11 -18.51
CA ARG A 159 -3.27 -7.56 -18.47
C ARG A 159 -2.48 -8.30 -17.38
N ALA A 160 -1.19 -7.99 -17.23
CA ALA A 160 -0.35 -8.57 -16.19
C ALA A 160 -0.80 -8.13 -14.80
N ARG A 161 -1.16 -6.86 -14.61
CA ARG A 161 -1.73 -6.36 -13.34
C ARG A 161 -3.02 -7.08 -12.97
N GLN A 162 -3.93 -7.26 -13.92
CA GLN A 162 -5.18 -8.00 -13.73
C GLN A 162 -4.95 -9.48 -13.45
N LEU A 163 -3.93 -10.10 -14.07
CA LEU A 163 -3.56 -11.48 -13.78
C LEU A 163 -3.03 -11.60 -12.34
N ILE A 164 -2.07 -10.77 -11.94
CA ILE A 164 -1.52 -10.75 -10.57
C ILE A 164 -2.65 -10.55 -9.54
N GLY A 165 -3.57 -9.62 -9.78
CA GLY A 165 -4.71 -9.39 -8.90
C GLY A 165 -5.64 -10.60 -8.78
N ARG A 166 -5.99 -11.25 -9.90
CA ARG A 166 -6.83 -12.45 -9.90
C ARG A 166 -6.17 -13.64 -9.22
N VAL A 167 -4.87 -13.85 -9.48
CA VAL A 167 -4.07 -14.90 -8.85
C VAL A 167 -3.97 -14.67 -7.34
N GLY A 168 -3.71 -13.44 -6.90
CA GLY A 168 -3.67 -13.08 -5.49
C GLY A 168 -5.02 -13.31 -4.79
N LEU A 169 -6.13 -12.94 -5.43
CA LEU A 169 -7.47 -13.18 -4.90
C LEU A 169 -7.80 -14.68 -4.81
N TYR A 170 -7.47 -15.46 -5.85
CA TYR A 170 -7.62 -16.91 -5.82
C TYR A 170 -6.80 -17.53 -4.68
N PHE A 171 -5.53 -17.13 -4.53
CA PHE A 171 -4.64 -17.60 -3.47
C PHE A 171 -5.23 -17.36 -2.07
N LEU A 172 -5.78 -16.17 -1.84
CA LEU A 172 -6.43 -15.81 -0.57
C LEU A 172 -7.63 -16.70 -0.28
N ILE A 173 -8.58 -16.78 -1.22
CA ILE A 173 -9.83 -17.55 -1.04
C ILE A 173 -9.51 -19.05 -0.88
N HIS A 174 -8.63 -19.58 -1.73
CA HIS A 174 -8.18 -20.98 -1.69
C HIS A 174 -7.56 -21.31 -0.34
N THR A 175 -6.66 -20.47 0.16
CA THR A 175 -6.01 -20.72 1.46
C THR A 175 -6.99 -20.65 2.63
N ILE A 176 -7.95 -19.73 2.62
CA ILE A 176 -9.00 -19.68 3.66
C ILE A 176 -9.84 -20.95 3.64
N ILE A 177 -10.35 -21.36 2.48
CA ILE A 177 -11.22 -22.53 2.35
C ILE A 177 -10.49 -23.80 2.80
N PHE A 178 -9.28 -24.05 2.28
CA PHE A 178 -8.54 -25.27 2.59
C PHE A 178 -8.01 -25.30 4.01
N SER A 179 -7.60 -24.17 4.58
CA SER A 179 -7.17 -24.13 5.99
C SER A 179 -8.34 -24.41 6.95
N LEU A 180 -9.52 -23.83 6.69
CA LEU A 180 -10.74 -24.15 7.45
C LEU A 180 -11.14 -25.61 7.28
N TRP A 181 -11.15 -26.12 6.05
CA TRP A 181 -11.51 -27.50 5.76
C TRP A 181 -10.55 -28.48 6.47
N LYS A 182 -9.24 -28.26 6.36
CA LYS A 182 -8.25 -29.09 7.04
C LYS A 182 -8.40 -29.04 8.57
N PHE A 183 -8.58 -27.85 9.13
CA PHE A 183 -8.74 -27.70 10.58
C PHE A 183 -9.99 -28.43 11.11
N ILE A 184 -11.15 -28.24 10.46
CA ILE A 184 -12.41 -28.87 10.85
C ILE A 184 -12.33 -30.40 10.70
N THR A 185 -11.78 -30.90 9.59
CA THR A 185 -11.65 -32.35 9.38
C THR A 185 -10.76 -33.00 10.41
N GLN A 186 -9.62 -32.38 10.73
CA GLN A 186 -8.73 -32.88 11.78
C GLN A 186 -9.37 -32.84 13.17
N LEU A 187 -10.19 -31.82 13.45
CA LEU A 187 -10.91 -31.68 14.72
C LEU A 187 -12.00 -32.74 14.90
N VAL A 188 -12.77 -33.05 13.85
CA VAL A 188 -13.96 -33.93 13.94
C VAL A 188 -13.60 -35.39 13.68
N SER A 189 -12.78 -35.66 12.67
CA SER A 189 -12.53 -37.00 12.14
C SER A 189 -11.09 -37.47 12.36
N GLY A 190 -10.23 -36.65 12.96
CA GLY A 190 -8.80 -36.89 13.03
C GLY A 190 -8.08 -36.60 11.71
N PRO A 191 -6.76 -36.82 11.63
CA PRO A 191 -6.01 -36.59 10.41
C PRO A 191 -6.59 -37.42 9.26
N SER A 192 -6.69 -36.79 8.09
CA SER A 192 -6.96 -37.51 6.84
C SER A 192 -5.82 -38.47 6.52
N ILE A 193 -5.87 -39.14 5.36
CA ILE A 193 -4.83 -40.09 4.95
C ILE A 193 -3.47 -39.40 4.99
N VAL A 194 -2.63 -39.81 5.94
CA VAL A 194 -1.27 -39.32 6.14
C VAL A 194 -0.36 -40.02 5.15
N ILE A 195 0.34 -39.24 4.34
CA ILE A 195 1.27 -39.71 3.31
C ILE A 195 2.69 -39.74 3.87
N LEU A 196 3.07 -38.68 4.59
CA LEU A 196 4.37 -38.53 5.20
C LEU A 196 4.21 -37.89 6.57
N ASN A 197 4.91 -38.43 7.56
CA ASN A 197 5.02 -37.83 8.88
C ASN A 197 6.50 -37.74 9.26
N TRP A 198 6.95 -36.53 9.61
CA TRP A 198 8.31 -36.27 10.06
C TRP A 198 8.34 -35.14 11.08
N GLY A 199 8.59 -35.48 12.36
CA GLY A 199 8.63 -34.50 13.44
C GLY A 199 7.30 -33.78 13.61
N VAL A 200 7.31 -32.45 13.42
CA VAL A 200 6.10 -31.60 13.49
C VAL A 200 5.33 -31.50 12.18
N VAL A 201 5.86 -32.08 11.10
CA VAL A 201 5.27 -32.06 9.75
C VAL A 201 4.49 -33.35 9.51
N SER A 202 3.23 -33.21 9.11
CA SER A 202 2.33 -34.29 8.70
C SER A 202 1.65 -33.92 7.39
N ILE A 203 2.20 -34.45 6.29
CA ILE A 203 1.65 -34.26 4.94
C ILE A 203 0.52 -35.26 4.74
N THR A 204 -0.64 -34.72 4.43
CA THR A 204 -1.86 -35.46 4.16
C THR A 204 -2.28 -35.33 2.70
N VAL A 205 -3.23 -36.16 2.26
CA VAL A 205 -3.85 -36.03 0.93
C VAL A 205 -4.45 -34.63 0.73
N LEU A 206 -5.02 -34.02 1.78
CA LEU A 206 -5.56 -32.65 1.71
C LEU A 206 -4.49 -31.62 1.39
N ASP A 207 -3.25 -31.82 1.87
CA ASP A 207 -2.13 -30.91 1.56
C ASP A 207 -1.76 -31.00 0.08
N LEU A 208 -1.78 -32.21 -0.52
CA LEU A 208 -1.53 -32.35 -1.95
C LEU A 208 -2.61 -31.63 -2.78
N ILE A 209 -3.88 -31.80 -2.43
CA ILE A 209 -5.01 -31.12 -3.09
C ILE A 209 -4.88 -29.60 -2.95
N TYR A 210 -4.36 -29.12 -1.82
CA TYR A 210 -4.11 -27.71 -1.59
C TYR A 210 -2.93 -27.16 -2.42
N PHE A 211 -1.78 -27.84 -2.44
CA PHE A 211 -0.57 -27.33 -3.08
C PHE A 211 -0.54 -27.49 -4.60
N ILE A 212 -1.20 -28.51 -5.17
CA ILE A 212 -1.20 -28.76 -6.61
C ILE A 212 -1.75 -27.55 -7.40
N PRO A 213 -2.96 -27.03 -7.12
CA PRO A 213 -3.48 -25.85 -7.82
C PRO A 213 -2.62 -24.61 -7.63
N LEU A 214 -2.08 -24.42 -6.41
CA LEU A 214 -1.20 -23.29 -6.10
C LEU A 214 0.09 -23.32 -6.91
N PHE A 215 0.65 -24.50 -7.15
CA PHE A 215 1.85 -24.64 -7.98
C PHE A 215 1.59 -24.15 -9.41
N PHE A 216 0.51 -24.62 -10.05
CA PHE A 216 0.17 -24.23 -11.42
C PHE A 216 -0.20 -22.75 -11.55
N VAL A 217 -0.97 -22.23 -10.61
CA VAL A 217 -1.40 -20.83 -10.61
C VAL A 217 -0.22 -19.87 -10.40
N ASN A 218 0.70 -20.20 -9.50
CA ASN A 218 1.90 -19.39 -9.30
C ASN A 218 2.83 -19.46 -10.51
N PHE A 219 2.96 -20.62 -11.15
CA PHE A 219 3.77 -20.76 -12.38
C PHE A 219 3.29 -19.82 -13.50
N MET A 220 1.98 -19.68 -13.68
CA MET A 220 1.42 -18.72 -14.66
C MET A 220 1.70 -17.26 -14.33
N ALA A 221 1.95 -16.93 -13.06
CA ALA A 221 2.20 -15.57 -12.58
C ALA A 221 3.69 -15.17 -12.58
N LEU A 222 4.62 -16.10 -12.83
CA LEU A 222 6.08 -15.85 -12.75
C LEU A 222 6.66 -15.02 -13.90
N PHE A 223 5.94 -14.88 -15.02
CA PHE A 223 6.40 -14.15 -16.20
C PHE A 223 5.51 -12.96 -16.59
N PRO A 224 5.31 -11.95 -15.71
CA PRO A 224 4.51 -10.78 -16.03
C PRO A 224 5.28 -9.82 -16.95
N GLU A 225 4.67 -9.45 -18.09
CA GLU A 225 5.24 -8.45 -18.99
C GLU A 225 5.25 -7.05 -18.35
N LYS A 226 6.45 -6.49 -18.18
CA LYS A 226 6.64 -5.08 -17.80
C LYS A 226 6.49 -4.14 -19.00
N HIS A 227 6.17 -2.89 -18.73
CA HIS A 227 6.45 -1.83 -19.70
C HIS A 227 7.97 -1.80 -19.96
N ARG A 228 8.40 -1.73 -21.23
CA ARG A 228 9.81 -1.47 -21.54
C ARG A 228 10.12 -0.09 -20.99
N SER A 229 11.10 0.03 -20.09
CA SER A 229 11.54 1.36 -19.66
C SER A 229 12.16 2.06 -20.88
N ASN A 230 11.55 3.12 -21.37
CA ASN A 230 12.33 4.13 -22.08
C ASN A 230 13.26 4.73 -21.04
N LYS A 231 14.51 4.25 -21.05
CA LYS A 231 15.65 4.86 -20.34
C LYS A 231 16.07 6.15 -21.08
N GLU A 232 15.12 7.03 -21.35
CA GLU A 232 15.38 8.33 -21.97
C GLU A 232 14.32 9.31 -21.48
N ARG A 233 14.62 9.95 -20.35
CA ARG A 233 14.25 11.32 -19.97
C ARG A 233 14.89 11.64 -18.62
#